data_AF-A0AAD9LHB9-F1
#
_entry.id   AF-A0AAD9LHB9-F1
#
_cell.length_a   1.000
_cell.length_b   1.000
_cell.length_c   1.000
_cell.angle_alpha   90.00
_cell.angle_beta   90.00
_cell.angle_gamma   90.00
#
_symmetry.space_group_name_H-M   'P 1'
#
loop_
_entity.id
_entity.type
_entity.pdbx_description
1 polymer ?
#
loop_
_entity_poly.entity_id
_entity_poly.type
_entity_poly.pdbx_seq_one_letter_code
_entity_poly.pdbx_strand_id
1 'polypeptide(L)'
;MFSILSFEGVLSKIPKHLLENLVIVDVLSVKTHPKQILLKDLPQSASILCTHPMFGPESGKYSWRGLPMMYEKVRILSGEHNQVMDNFLRIFETEQCRMLEMTCESHDEYAASSQFLTHLTGRILSVQGVKNTPIDTRGFKNLVRLVEDTCKDSFDLFQGLYKFNPNSEQQIQKFRESLTEVTTKLGSQQASTRSIRADAPLTEKYPQNPLLGKIAASKTVVVLGLAKQLEAEGKQVWSLCVGEPDFAPSERVLKAGMSAMEQGKVKYTDVKGTAELRTLIAQYLETCKGLKYDPLTEILVSNGAKQTVYQALLINRFTAIIYNKV
;
A
#
# COMPACT_ATOMS: atom_id res chain seq x y z
N MET A 1 -25.18 -26.73 -12.30
CA MET A 1 -24.14 -26.21 -11.39
C MET A 1 -24.78 -25.07 -10.62
N PHE A 2 -24.72 -25.08 -9.28
CA PHE A 2 -25.29 -24.00 -8.47
C PHE A 2 -24.44 -22.75 -8.65
N SER A 3 -25.02 -21.72 -9.24
CA SER A 3 -24.40 -20.41 -9.47
C SER A 3 -25.40 -19.29 -9.18
N ILE A 4 -24.89 -18.06 -9.09
CA ILE A 4 -25.71 -16.85 -8.91
C ILE A 4 -26.81 -16.79 -9.99
N LEU A 5 -26.45 -17.06 -11.26
CA LEU A 5 -27.37 -17.06 -12.40
C LEU A 5 -28.50 -18.09 -12.28
N SER A 6 -28.23 -19.22 -11.65
CA SER A 6 -29.21 -20.31 -11.49
C SER A 6 -30.08 -20.20 -10.24
N PHE A 7 -29.75 -19.29 -9.32
CA PHE A 7 -30.29 -19.29 -7.95
C PHE A 7 -31.82 -19.24 -7.90
N GLU A 8 -32.42 -18.26 -8.56
CA GLU A 8 -33.89 -18.11 -8.66
C GLU A 8 -34.54 -19.33 -9.33
N GLY A 9 -33.91 -19.83 -10.40
CA GLY A 9 -34.37 -21.00 -11.14
C GLY A 9 -34.32 -22.30 -10.33
N VAL A 10 -33.42 -22.39 -9.34
CA VAL A 10 -33.38 -23.52 -8.41
C VAL A 10 -34.39 -23.33 -7.29
N LEU A 11 -34.45 -22.15 -6.67
CA LEU A 11 -35.36 -21.88 -5.56
C LEU A 11 -36.84 -22.01 -5.95
N SER A 12 -37.18 -21.66 -7.19
CA SER A 12 -38.54 -21.81 -7.75
C SER A 12 -38.97 -23.27 -7.94
N LYS A 13 -38.03 -24.20 -8.08
CA LYS A 13 -38.32 -25.64 -8.25
C LYS A 13 -38.53 -26.37 -6.92
N ILE A 14 -38.17 -25.74 -5.80
CA ILE A 14 -38.34 -26.35 -4.47
C ILE A 14 -39.78 -26.08 -3.98
N PRO A 15 -40.56 -27.13 -3.66
CA PRO A 15 -41.89 -26.97 -3.09
C PRO A 15 -41.84 -26.14 -1.80
N LYS A 16 -42.58 -25.03 -1.74
CA LYS A 16 -42.45 -24.03 -0.66
C LYS A 16 -42.83 -24.57 0.72
N HIS A 17 -43.76 -25.52 0.80
CA HIS A 17 -44.14 -26.17 2.05
C HIS A 17 -42.97 -26.91 2.73
N LEU A 18 -41.97 -27.36 1.96
CA LEU A 18 -40.76 -27.99 2.52
C LEU A 18 -39.80 -26.99 3.16
N LEU A 19 -40.01 -25.69 2.94
CA LEU A 19 -39.16 -24.61 3.44
C LEU A 19 -39.77 -23.91 4.65
N GLU A 20 -40.96 -24.31 5.09
CA GLU A 20 -41.63 -23.73 6.24
C GLU A 20 -40.90 -24.07 7.54
N ASN A 21 -40.82 -23.10 8.45
CA ASN A 21 -40.17 -23.25 9.77
C ASN A 21 -38.68 -23.67 9.69
N LEU A 22 -38.01 -23.38 8.57
CA LEU A 22 -36.57 -23.63 8.40
C LEU A 22 -35.77 -22.33 8.47
N VAL A 23 -34.46 -22.48 8.73
CA VAL A 23 -33.46 -21.43 8.49
C VAL A 23 -32.83 -21.69 7.13
N ILE A 24 -32.99 -20.75 6.21
CA ILE A 24 -32.40 -20.81 4.87
C ILE A 24 -31.15 -19.93 4.84
N VAL A 25 -30.03 -20.54 4.43
CA VAL A 25 -28.73 -19.89 4.35
C VAL A 25 -28.25 -19.85 2.90
N ASP A 26 -27.81 -18.69 2.43
CA ASP A 26 -27.13 -18.55 1.13
C ASP A 26 -25.64 -18.25 1.30
N VAL A 27 -24.84 -18.69 0.32
CA VAL A 27 -23.37 -18.50 0.26
C VAL A 27 -22.92 -17.86 -1.06
N LEU A 28 -23.81 -17.16 -1.77
CA LEU A 28 -23.50 -16.57 -3.08
C LEU A 28 -22.46 -15.44 -2.97
N SER A 29 -21.76 -15.10 -4.04
CA SER A 29 -20.77 -13.99 -3.99
C SER A 29 -21.36 -12.58 -4.10
N VAL A 30 -22.67 -12.46 -4.34
CA VAL A 30 -23.45 -11.20 -4.28
C VAL A 30 -24.61 -11.40 -3.31
N LYS A 31 -25.02 -10.36 -2.60
CA LYS A 31 -25.91 -10.46 -1.44
C LYS A 31 -27.27 -9.81 -1.61
N THR A 32 -27.35 -8.65 -2.27
CA THR A 32 -28.64 -7.96 -2.49
C THR A 32 -29.60 -8.80 -3.32
N HIS A 33 -29.11 -9.46 -4.37
CA HIS A 33 -29.90 -10.33 -5.22
C HIS A 33 -30.51 -11.55 -4.49
N PRO A 34 -29.74 -12.43 -3.82
CA PRO A 34 -30.35 -13.53 -3.07
C PRO A 34 -31.23 -13.04 -1.92
N LYS A 35 -30.87 -11.96 -1.21
CA LYS A 35 -31.73 -11.36 -0.16
C LYS A 35 -33.12 -11.03 -0.69
N GLN A 36 -33.21 -10.34 -1.82
CA GLN A 36 -34.48 -9.95 -2.44
C GLN A 36 -35.31 -11.16 -2.87
N ILE A 37 -34.68 -12.13 -3.53
CA ILE A 37 -35.36 -13.37 -3.96
C ILE A 37 -35.85 -14.15 -2.74
N LEU A 38 -35.02 -14.34 -1.71
CA LEU A 38 -35.38 -15.10 -0.52
C LEU A 38 -36.53 -14.44 0.24
N LEU A 39 -36.52 -13.11 0.39
CA LEU A 39 -37.61 -12.37 1.02
C LEU A 39 -38.93 -12.48 0.26
N LYS A 40 -38.87 -12.51 -1.08
CA LYS A 40 -40.03 -12.60 -1.96
C LYS A 40 -40.61 -14.02 -2.05
N ASP A 41 -39.74 -15.02 -2.19
CA ASP A 41 -40.14 -16.36 -2.63
C ASP A 41 -40.19 -17.40 -1.49
N LEU A 42 -39.64 -17.11 -0.31
CA LEU A 42 -39.72 -18.03 0.84
C LEU A 42 -41.00 -17.81 1.66
N PRO A 43 -41.56 -18.88 2.25
CA PRO A 43 -42.65 -18.76 3.22
C PRO A 43 -42.33 -17.75 4.34
N GLN A 44 -43.33 -17.03 4.85
CA GLN A 44 -43.15 -16.11 5.97
C GLN A 44 -42.73 -16.81 7.26
N SER A 45 -42.92 -18.13 7.34
CA SER A 45 -42.46 -19.00 8.42
C SER A 45 -40.98 -19.41 8.32
N ALA A 46 -40.28 -19.04 7.25
CA ALA A 46 -38.86 -19.37 7.07
C ALA A 46 -37.95 -18.22 7.52
N SER A 47 -36.90 -18.50 8.28
CA SER A 47 -35.87 -17.52 8.62
C SER A 47 -34.76 -17.47 7.56
N ILE A 48 -34.10 -16.32 7.42
CA ILE A 48 -33.14 -16.05 6.33
C ILE A 48 -31.83 -15.53 6.92
N LEU A 49 -30.73 -16.19 6.55
CA LEU A 49 -29.36 -15.79 6.84
C LEU A 49 -28.59 -15.67 5.52
N CYS A 50 -28.16 -14.46 5.18
CA CYS A 50 -27.33 -14.25 4.00
C CYS A 50 -25.86 -14.26 4.41
N THR A 51 -25.00 -15.02 3.72
CA THR A 51 -23.59 -15.15 4.09
C THR A 51 -22.65 -15.18 2.89
N HIS A 52 -21.41 -14.74 3.05
CA HIS A 52 -20.40 -14.88 2.01
C HIS A 52 -19.03 -15.17 2.65
N PRO A 53 -18.56 -16.41 2.57
CA PRO A 53 -17.15 -16.72 2.79
C PRO A 53 -16.37 -16.03 1.66
N MET A 54 -15.56 -15.02 1.98
CA MET A 54 -14.77 -14.26 0.99
C MET A 54 -13.53 -15.05 0.53
N PHE A 55 -13.65 -16.37 0.47
CA PHE A 55 -12.63 -17.33 0.13
C PHE A 55 -13.26 -18.57 -0.49
N GLY A 56 -12.48 -19.29 -1.28
CA GLY A 56 -12.90 -20.49 -1.99
C GLY A 56 -11.91 -21.65 -1.80
N PRO A 57 -12.01 -22.72 -2.61
CA PRO A 57 -11.14 -23.88 -2.51
C PRO A 57 -9.65 -23.57 -2.59
N GLU A 58 -9.28 -22.53 -3.34
CA GLU A 58 -7.88 -22.13 -3.51
C GLU A 58 -7.38 -21.25 -2.36
N SER A 59 -8.10 -20.18 -2.02
CA SER A 59 -7.69 -19.25 -0.96
C SER A 59 -7.88 -19.80 0.45
N GLY A 60 -8.85 -20.69 0.65
CA GLY A 60 -9.11 -21.41 1.90
C GLY A 60 -8.55 -22.83 1.94
N LYS A 61 -7.63 -23.19 1.03
CA LYS A 61 -7.13 -24.57 0.85
C LYS A 61 -6.52 -25.19 2.11
N TYR A 62 -5.76 -24.40 2.87
CA TYR A 62 -4.96 -24.90 3.99
C TYR A 62 -5.51 -24.49 5.37
N SER A 63 -6.15 -23.33 5.47
CA SER A 63 -6.74 -22.83 6.71
C SER A 63 -7.72 -21.69 6.39
N TRP A 64 -8.76 -21.54 7.21
CA TRP A 64 -9.66 -20.39 7.14
C TRP A 64 -9.34 -19.30 8.17
N ARG A 65 -8.28 -19.50 8.96
CA ARG A 65 -7.86 -18.57 10.01
C ARG A 65 -7.59 -17.19 9.44
N GLY A 66 -8.31 -16.19 9.95
CA GLY A 66 -8.22 -14.79 9.53
C GLY A 66 -8.89 -14.48 8.19
N LEU A 67 -9.42 -15.48 7.47
CA LEU A 67 -10.16 -15.23 6.23
C LEU A 67 -11.52 -14.57 6.53
N PRO A 68 -12.00 -13.66 5.68
CA PRO A 68 -13.23 -12.92 5.97
C PRO A 68 -14.46 -13.79 5.75
N MET A 69 -15.37 -13.79 6.71
CA MET A 69 -16.70 -14.40 6.60
C MET A 69 -17.76 -13.34 6.85
N MET A 70 -18.45 -12.90 5.79
CA MET A 70 -19.53 -11.92 5.88
C MET A 70 -20.87 -12.60 6.18
N TYR A 71 -21.70 -11.96 7.00
CA TYR A 71 -23.09 -12.38 7.19
C TYR A 71 -24.06 -11.22 7.51
N GLU A 72 -25.34 -11.44 7.19
CA GLU A 72 -26.49 -10.63 7.63
C GLU A 72 -27.64 -11.56 8.04
N LYS A 73 -28.15 -11.40 9.27
CA LYS A 73 -29.40 -12.07 9.70
C LYS A 73 -30.62 -11.30 9.17
N VAL A 74 -31.05 -11.62 7.96
CA VAL A 74 -32.08 -10.87 7.23
C VAL A 74 -33.49 -11.03 7.83
N ARG A 75 -33.88 -12.25 8.25
CA ARG A 75 -35.20 -12.51 8.85
C ARG A 75 -35.12 -13.53 9.96
N ILE A 76 -35.39 -13.11 11.20
CA ILE A 76 -35.39 -13.96 12.39
C ILE A 76 -36.83 -14.07 12.93
N LEU A 77 -37.35 -15.29 13.06
CA LEU A 77 -38.75 -15.52 13.44
C LEU A 77 -38.92 -16.05 14.86
N SER A 78 -37.91 -16.74 15.40
CA SER A 78 -37.93 -17.30 16.75
C SER A 78 -36.53 -17.34 17.37
N GLY A 79 -36.47 -17.49 18.70
CA GLY A 79 -35.21 -17.69 19.41
C GLY A 79 -34.49 -18.98 18.99
N GLU A 80 -35.24 -20.03 18.66
CA GLU A 80 -34.70 -21.29 18.13
C GLU A 80 -34.03 -21.08 16.77
N HIS A 81 -34.68 -20.36 15.84
CA HIS A 81 -34.08 -20.02 14.55
C HIS A 81 -32.81 -19.19 14.71
N ASN A 82 -32.82 -18.22 15.65
CA ASN A 82 -31.61 -17.46 15.94
C ASN A 82 -30.47 -18.35 16.45
N GLN A 83 -30.77 -19.30 17.33
CA GLN A 83 -29.77 -20.25 17.83
C GLN A 83 -29.21 -21.14 16.71
N VAL A 84 -30.05 -21.57 15.76
CA VAL A 84 -29.60 -22.33 14.58
C VAL A 84 -28.65 -21.48 13.71
N MET A 85 -28.96 -20.20 13.49
CA MET A 85 -28.06 -19.28 12.79
C MET A 85 -26.72 -19.12 13.53
N ASP A 86 -26.76 -18.93 14.85
CA ASP A 86 -25.55 -18.80 15.66
C ASP A 86 -24.70 -20.08 15.63
N ASN A 87 -25.33 -21.25 15.66
CA ASN A 87 -24.64 -22.54 15.51
C ASN A 87 -23.99 -22.69 14.14
N PHE A 88 -24.65 -22.24 13.07
CA PHE A 88 -24.07 -22.23 11.72
C PHE A 88 -22.86 -21.29 11.63
N LEU A 89 -22.98 -20.06 12.14
CA LEU A 89 -21.89 -19.08 12.12
C LEU A 89 -20.69 -19.53 12.97
N ARG A 90 -20.95 -20.26 14.06
CA ARG A 90 -19.92 -20.84 14.94
C ARG A 90 -18.96 -21.78 14.20
N ILE A 91 -19.36 -22.39 13.09
CA ILE A 91 -18.46 -23.20 12.24
C ILE A 91 -17.28 -22.33 11.79
N PHE A 92 -17.57 -21.13 11.27
CA PHE A 92 -16.55 -20.20 10.78
C PHE A 92 -15.77 -19.55 11.92
N GLU A 93 -16.42 -19.24 13.04
CA GLU A 93 -15.74 -18.74 14.24
C GLU A 93 -14.72 -19.74 14.80
N THR A 94 -15.08 -21.03 14.85
CA THR A 94 -14.22 -22.10 15.35
C THR A 94 -12.99 -22.28 14.46
N GLU A 95 -13.17 -22.11 13.15
CA GLU A 95 -12.08 -22.06 12.16
C GLU A 95 -11.31 -20.72 12.16
N GLN A 96 -11.60 -19.85 13.13
CA GLN A 96 -10.94 -18.57 13.36
C GLN A 96 -11.06 -17.61 12.17
N CYS A 97 -12.16 -17.68 11.42
CA CYS A 97 -12.50 -16.69 10.41
C CYS A 97 -12.66 -15.31 11.06
N ARG A 98 -12.34 -14.27 10.29
CA ARG A 98 -12.70 -12.90 10.65
C ARG A 98 -14.18 -12.69 10.32
N MET A 99 -15.04 -12.79 11.33
CA MET A 99 -16.48 -12.60 11.20
C MET A 99 -16.81 -11.13 10.95
N LEU A 100 -17.58 -10.85 9.91
CA LEU A 100 -17.95 -9.51 9.47
C LEU A 100 -19.48 -9.40 9.33
N GLU A 101 -20.13 -8.86 10.36
CA GLU A 101 -21.55 -8.54 10.29
C GLU A 101 -21.75 -7.22 9.54
N MET A 102 -22.48 -7.25 8.42
CA MET A 102 -22.82 -6.05 7.64
C MET A 102 -24.06 -6.31 6.78
N THR A 103 -24.69 -5.25 6.28
CA THR A 103 -25.83 -5.39 5.38
C THR A 103 -25.41 -5.92 4.00
N CYS A 104 -26.31 -6.64 3.34
CA CYS A 104 -26.15 -7.12 1.96
C CYS A 104 -25.84 -5.98 1.00
N GLU A 105 -26.44 -4.81 1.21
CA GLU A 105 -26.21 -3.60 0.42
C GLU A 105 -24.77 -3.09 0.58
N SER A 106 -24.29 -2.99 1.82
CA SER A 106 -22.91 -2.57 2.12
C SER A 106 -21.89 -3.58 1.60
N HIS A 107 -22.18 -4.88 1.74
CA HIS A 107 -21.34 -5.92 1.15
C HIS A 107 -21.22 -5.76 -0.36
N ASP A 108 -22.33 -5.59 -1.10
CA ASP A 108 -22.28 -5.51 -2.54
C ASP A 108 -21.56 -4.26 -3.03
N GLU A 109 -21.64 -3.13 -2.30
CA GLU A 109 -20.82 -1.95 -2.56
C GLU A 109 -19.31 -2.25 -2.43
N TYR A 110 -18.90 -2.92 -1.35
CA TYR A 110 -17.50 -3.34 -1.16
C TYR A 110 -17.06 -4.39 -2.18
N ALA A 111 -17.89 -5.38 -2.49
CA ALA A 111 -17.59 -6.44 -3.44
C ALA A 111 -17.44 -5.86 -4.86
N ALA A 112 -18.22 -4.85 -5.23
CA ALA A 112 -18.07 -4.17 -6.52
C ALA A 112 -16.72 -3.46 -6.65
N SER A 113 -16.30 -2.74 -5.61
CA SER A 113 -15.05 -1.97 -5.59
C SER A 113 -13.79 -2.82 -5.32
N SER A 114 -13.94 -4.09 -4.92
CA SER A 114 -12.83 -5.00 -4.64
C SER A 114 -12.87 -6.25 -5.52
N GLN A 115 -13.71 -7.24 -5.21
CA GLN A 115 -13.80 -8.53 -5.89
C GLN A 115 -14.12 -8.37 -7.39
N PHE A 116 -15.17 -7.62 -7.73
CA PHE A 116 -15.58 -7.43 -9.13
C PHE A 116 -14.48 -6.70 -9.93
N LEU A 117 -13.91 -5.62 -9.39
CA LEU A 117 -12.80 -4.90 -10.01
C LEU A 117 -11.56 -5.78 -10.22
N THR A 118 -11.27 -6.67 -9.27
CA THR A 118 -10.17 -7.64 -9.34
C THR A 118 -10.38 -8.63 -10.49
N HIS A 119 -11.58 -9.22 -10.61
CA HIS A 119 -11.93 -10.08 -11.74
C HIS A 119 -11.96 -9.35 -13.08
N LEU A 120 -12.50 -8.13 -13.12
CA LEU A 120 -12.54 -7.31 -14.33
C LEU A 120 -11.13 -7.06 -14.84
N THR A 121 -10.22 -6.64 -13.95
CA THR A 121 -8.82 -6.37 -14.29
C THR A 121 -8.11 -7.63 -14.76
N GLY A 122 -8.21 -8.74 -14.03
CA GLY A 122 -7.61 -10.01 -14.41
C GLY A 122 -8.09 -10.51 -15.77
N ARG A 123 -9.39 -10.42 -16.05
CA ARG A 123 -9.96 -10.82 -17.35
C ARG A 123 -9.57 -9.89 -18.50
N ILE A 124 -9.46 -8.58 -18.27
CA ILE A 124 -8.94 -7.64 -19.28
C ILE A 124 -7.49 -7.99 -19.65
N LEU A 125 -6.64 -8.22 -18.64
CA LEU A 125 -5.25 -8.62 -18.86
C LEU A 125 -5.14 -9.98 -19.56
N SER A 126 -6.07 -10.91 -19.26
CA SER A 126 -6.18 -12.17 -20.00
C SER A 126 -6.50 -11.95 -21.48
N VAL A 127 -7.45 -11.06 -21.80
CA VAL A 127 -7.81 -10.71 -23.20
C VAL A 127 -6.64 -10.05 -23.93
N GLN A 128 -5.86 -9.22 -23.24
CA GLN A 128 -4.62 -8.64 -23.76
C GLN A 128 -3.53 -9.70 -24.06
N GLY A 129 -3.67 -10.91 -23.51
CA GLY A 129 -2.70 -11.99 -23.70
C GLY A 129 -1.41 -11.80 -22.91
N VAL A 130 -1.50 -11.18 -21.73
CA VAL A 130 -0.35 -10.96 -20.83
C VAL A 130 0.27 -12.31 -20.44
N LYS A 131 1.59 -12.44 -20.62
CA LYS A 131 2.39 -13.63 -20.31
C LYS A 131 3.70 -13.22 -19.64
N ASN A 132 4.27 -14.15 -18.86
CA ASN A 132 5.59 -13.96 -18.27
C ASN A 132 6.66 -13.73 -19.35
N THR A 133 7.67 -12.94 -19.00
CA THR A 133 8.83 -12.59 -19.83
C THR A 133 10.14 -12.75 -19.05
N PRO A 134 11.31 -12.81 -19.72
CA PRO A 134 12.60 -12.89 -19.03
C PRO A 134 12.93 -11.68 -18.14
N ILE A 135 12.25 -10.54 -18.32
CA ILE A 135 12.52 -9.28 -17.61
C ILE A 135 11.41 -8.92 -16.61
N ASP A 136 10.59 -9.89 -16.20
CA ASP A 136 9.46 -9.66 -15.32
C ASP A 136 9.87 -9.05 -13.99
N THR A 137 9.29 -7.88 -13.70
CA THR A 137 9.35 -7.29 -12.36
C THR A 137 8.49 -8.09 -11.39
N ARG A 138 8.74 -7.95 -10.08
CA ARG A 138 7.88 -8.53 -9.04
C ARG A 138 6.42 -8.12 -9.17
N GLY A 139 6.15 -6.86 -9.53
CA GLY A 139 4.80 -6.36 -9.74
C GLY A 139 4.10 -7.03 -10.92
N PHE A 140 4.82 -7.21 -12.03
CA PHE A 140 4.27 -7.88 -13.21
C PHE A 140 3.94 -9.35 -12.95
N LYS A 141 4.79 -10.08 -12.20
CA LYS A 141 4.49 -11.46 -11.78
C LYS A 141 3.19 -11.56 -10.98
N ASN A 142 2.87 -10.55 -10.15
CA ASN A 142 1.60 -10.51 -9.43
C ASN A 142 0.40 -10.28 -10.37
N LEU A 143 0.57 -9.50 -11.44
CA LEU A 143 -0.48 -9.33 -12.47
C LEU A 143 -0.73 -10.63 -13.23
N VAL A 144 0.33 -11.37 -13.57
CA VAL A 144 0.17 -12.69 -14.21
C VAL A 144 -0.53 -13.68 -13.28
N ARG A 145 -0.16 -13.73 -11.99
CA ARG A 145 -0.88 -14.54 -10.99
C ARG A 145 -2.35 -14.13 -10.85
N LEU A 146 -2.64 -12.84 -10.86
CA LEU A 146 -4.01 -12.33 -10.85
C LEU A 146 -4.81 -12.86 -12.05
N VAL A 147 -4.22 -12.86 -13.26
CA VAL A 147 -4.84 -13.44 -14.45
C VAL A 147 -5.11 -14.93 -14.23
N GLU A 148 -4.13 -15.69 -13.76
CA GLU A 148 -4.27 -17.12 -13.49
C GLU A 148 -5.39 -17.41 -12.50
N ASP A 149 -5.43 -16.70 -11.36
CA ASP A 149 -6.42 -16.94 -10.32
C ASP A 149 -7.84 -16.52 -10.75
N THR A 150 -7.99 -15.37 -11.42
CA THR A 150 -9.32 -14.90 -11.86
C THR A 150 -9.88 -15.68 -13.05
N CYS A 151 -9.03 -16.29 -13.86
CA CYS A 151 -9.44 -17.08 -15.03
C CYS A 151 -9.69 -18.56 -14.69
N LYS A 152 -9.24 -19.06 -13.53
CA LYS A 152 -9.68 -20.37 -13.00
C LYS A 152 -11.18 -20.39 -12.71
N ASP A 153 -11.74 -19.26 -12.28
CA ASP A 153 -13.17 -19.12 -12.03
C ASP A 153 -13.98 -19.06 -13.33
N SER A 154 -15.15 -19.70 -13.30
CA SER A 154 -16.09 -19.73 -14.43
C SER A 154 -16.48 -18.32 -14.90
N PHE A 155 -16.74 -18.17 -16.19
CA PHE A 155 -17.26 -16.91 -16.72
C PHE A 155 -18.65 -16.60 -16.15
N ASP A 156 -19.46 -17.63 -15.87
CA ASP A 156 -20.77 -17.53 -15.23
C ASP A 156 -20.70 -16.83 -13.86
N LEU A 157 -19.67 -17.13 -13.06
CA LEU A 157 -19.44 -16.43 -11.78
C LEU A 157 -19.23 -14.94 -12.03
N PHE A 158 -18.33 -14.58 -12.94
CA PHE A 158 -18.03 -13.19 -13.26
C PHE A 158 -19.25 -12.45 -13.84
N GLN A 159 -20.00 -13.11 -14.72
CA GLN A 159 -21.25 -12.57 -15.24
C GLN A 159 -22.28 -12.37 -14.11
N GLY A 160 -22.31 -13.26 -13.12
CA GLY A 160 -23.13 -13.11 -11.92
C GLY A 160 -22.75 -11.89 -11.08
N LEU A 161 -21.44 -11.68 -10.84
CA LEU A 161 -20.93 -10.49 -10.14
C LEU A 161 -21.31 -9.20 -10.86
N TYR A 162 -21.30 -9.20 -12.18
CA TYR A 162 -21.71 -8.05 -12.99
C TYR A 162 -23.24 -7.82 -12.92
N LYS A 163 -24.02 -8.85 -13.27
CA LYS A 163 -25.46 -8.74 -13.50
C LYS A 163 -26.25 -8.48 -12.21
N PHE A 164 -25.81 -9.04 -11.10
CA PHE A 164 -26.59 -9.09 -9.86
C PHE A 164 -26.02 -8.23 -8.73
N ASN A 165 -24.99 -7.45 -9.01
CA ASN A 165 -24.54 -6.39 -8.12
C ASN A 165 -24.83 -5.04 -8.79
N PRO A 166 -25.73 -4.21 -8.25
CA PRO A 166 -26.15 -2.95 -8.88
C PRO A 166 -25.01 -1.94 -9.03
N ASN A 167 -23.93 -2.09 -8.26
CA ASN A 167 -22.79 -1.18 -8.27
C ASN A 167 -21.75 -1.51 -9.36
N SER A 168 -21.84 -2.69 -9.99
CA SER A 168 -20.82 -3.18 -10.95
C SER A 168 -20.69 -2.30 -12.18
N GLU A 169 -21.81 -1.81 -12.75
CA GLU A 169 -21.78 -0.93 -13.92
C GLU A 169 -21.05 0.39 -13.63
N GLN A 170 -21.32 0.98 -12.46
CA GLN A 170 -20.63 2.20 -12.02
C GLN A 170 -19.12 1.98 -11.88
N GLN A 171 -18.70 0.80 -11.43
CA GLN A 171 -17.27 0.46 -11.32
C GLN A 171 -16.59 0.32 -12.68
N ILE A 172 -17.27 -0.26 -13.69
CA ILE A 172 -16.75 -0.29 -15.08
C ILE A 172 -16.56 1.13 -15.59
N GLN A 173 -17.54 2.01 -15.37
CA GLN A 173 -17.48 3.39 -15.83
C GLN A 173 -16.32 4.15 -15.18
N LYS A 174 -16.18 4.06 -13.84
CA LYS A 174 -15.04 4.62 -13.10
C LYS A 174 -13.69 4.11 -13.61
N PHE A 175 -13.61 2.82 -13.95
CA PHE A 175 -12.40 2.22 -14.51
C PHE A 175 -12.04 2.81 -15.88
N ARG A 176 -13.03 2.96 -16.77
CA ARG A 176 -12.83 3.58 -18.10
C ARG A 176 -12.42 5.06 -17.99
N GLU A 177 -13.05 5.80 -17.10
CA GLU A 177 -12.70 7.19 -16.82
C GLU A 177 -11.26 7.31 -16.30
N SER A 178 -10.89 6.44 -15.36
CA SER A 178 -9.52 6.39 -14.81
C SER A 178 -8.48 6.07 -15.90
N LEU A 179 -8.79 5.12 -16.80
CA LEU A 179 -7.92 4.84 -17.95
C LEU A 179 -7.81 6.04 -18.89
N THR A 180 -8.91 6.73 -19.17
CA THR A 180 -8.93 7.93 -20.01
C THR A 180 -8.13 9.06 -19.37
N GLU A 181 -8.26 9.26 -18.06
CA GLU A 181 -7.53 10.28 -17.31
C GLU A 181 -6.02 10.01 -17.34
N VAL A 182 -5.61 8.77 -17.07
CA VAL A 182 -4.19 8.36 -17.10
C VAL A 182 -3.61 8.49 -18.51
N THR A 183 -4.33 8.04 -19.54
CA THR A 183 -3.88 8.15 -20.93
C THR A 183 -3.82 9.60 -21.41
N THR A 184 -4.76 10.45 -20.98
CA THR A 184 -4.73 11.89 -21.25
C THR A 184 -3.51 12.55 -20.60
N LYS A 185 -3.19 12.20 -19.34
CA LYS A 185 -1.97 12.69 -18.65
C LYS A 185 -0.68 12.27 -19.35
N LEU A 186 -0.65 11.08 -19.95
CA LEU A 186 0.49 10.63 -20.75
C LEU A 186 0.61 11.39 -22.07
N GLY A 187 -0.51 11.70 -22.71
CA GLY A 187 -0.55 12.47 -23.96
C GLY A 187 -0.23 13.96 -23.79
N SER A 188 -0.71 14.59 -22.71
CA SER A 188 -0.49 16.02 -22.45
C SER A 188 0.96 16.34 -22.08
N GLN A 189 1.73 15.38 -21.57
CA GLN A 189 3.18 15.55 -21.35
C GLN A 189 4.00 15.59 -22.64
N GLN A 190 3.46 15.13 -23.77
CA GLN A 190 4.15 15.22 -25.08
C GLN A 190 3.85 16.53 -25.83
N ALA A 191 2.77 17.24 -25.48
CA ALA A 191 2.34 18.46 -26.18
C ALA A 191 3.06 19.74 -25.74
N SER A 192 3.73 19.75 -24.58
CA SER A 192 4.43 20.94 -24.05
C SER A 192 5.86 21.13 -24.56
N THR A 193 6.37 20.29 -25.46
CA THR A 193 7.79 20.30 -25.89
C THR A 193 8.04 20.89 -27.29
N ARG A 194 7.12 21.70 -27.85
CA ARG A 194 7.37 22.42 -29.12
C ARG A 194 6.89 23.88 -29.08
N SER A 195 7.62 24.73 -28.37
CA SER A 195 7.89 26.08 -28.88
C SER A 195 9.30 26.47 -28.45
N ILE A 196 10.25 26.41 -29.38
CA ILE A 196 11.58 26.98 -29.19
C ILE A 196 11.38 28.50 -29.28
N ARG A 197 11.33 29.18 -28.14
CA ARG A 197 11.55 30.63 -28.07
C ARG A 197 13.03 30.82 -27.77
N ALA A 198 13.75 31.41 -28.72
CA ALA A 198 15.05 32.00 -28.49
C ALA A 198 14.88 33.12 -27.44
N ASP A 199 15.86 33.28 -26.57
CA ASP A 199 16.04 34.40 -25.61
C ASP A 199 15.48 34.22 -24.18
N ALA A 200 15.61 33.03 -23.59
CA ALA A 200 15.40 32.84 -22.14
C ALA A 200 16.71 32.76 -21.32
N PRO A 201 16.75 33.36 -20.11
CA PRO A 201 17.94 33.42 -19.25
C PRO A 201 18.38 32.06 -18.70
N LEU A 202 19.67 31.96 -18.33
CA LEU A 202 20.43 30.74 -18.00
C LEU A 202 19.76 29.72 -17.04
N THR A 203 18.76 30.10 -16.25
CA THR A 203 17.97 29.19 -15.39
C THR A 203 17.11 28.20 -16.17
N GLU A 204 16.76 28.48 -17.43
CA GLU A 204 16.02 27.54 -18.30
C GLU A 204 16.91 26.57 -19.08
N LYS A 205 18.23 26.80 -19.11
CA LYS A 205 19.15 25.98 -19.92
C LYS A 205 19.33 24.55 -19.37
N TYR A 206 18.99 24.33 -18.09
CA TYR A 206 19.03 23.03 -17.42
C TYR A 206 17.84 22.87 -16.47
N PRO A 207 16.63 22.53 -16.95
CA PRO A 207 15.49 22.29 -16.07
C PRO A 207 15.80 21.14 -15.11
N GLN A 208 15.43 21.29 -13.83
CA GLN A 208 15.60 20.26 -12.81
C GLN A 208 14.92 18.96 -13.27
N ASN A 209 15.59 17.82 -13.04
CA ASN A 209 15.08 16.51 -13.47
C ASN A 209 13.63 16.30 -12.97
N PRO A 210 12.65 16.04 -13.86
CA PRO A 210 11.24 15.86 -13.49
C PRO A 210 10.98 14.77 -12.45
N LEU A 211 11.92 13.84 -12.27
CA LEU A 211 11.85 12.79 -11.25
C LEU A 211 12.09 13.33 -9.82
N LEU A 212 12.75 14.47 -9.66
CA LEU A 212 12.95 15.10 -8.34
C LEU A 212 11.63 15.53 -7.71
N GLY A 213 10.65 15.99 -8.51
CA GLY A 213 9.31 16.35 -8.02
C GLY A 213 8.49 15.17 -7.49
N LYS A 214 8.92 13.92 -7.76
CA LYS A 214 8.29 12.70 -7.23
C LYS A 214 8.90 12.23 -5.91
N ILE A 215 10.04 12.80 -5.51
CA ILE A 215 10.67 12.50 -4.22
C ILE A 215 10.00 13.38 -3.18
N ALA A 216 9.33 12.77 -2.22
CA ALA A 216 8.72 13.51 -1.11
C ALA A 216 9.79 14.35 -0.41
N ALA A 217 9.64 15.68 -0.47
CA ALA A 217 10.53 16.59 0.25
C ALA A 217 10.51 16.23 1.73
N SER A 218 11.68 16.13 2.37
CA SER A 218 11.71 15.82 3.79
C SER A 218 10.91 16.87 4.55
N LYS A 219 10.10 16.44 5.53
CA LYS A 219 9.28 17.36 6.34
C LYS A 219 10.13 18.48 6.98
N THR A 220 11.41 18.19 7.27
CA THR A 220 12.39 19.18 7.75
C THR A 220 12.64 20.32 6.76
N VAL A 221 12.73 20.03 5.46
CA VAL A 221 12.96 21.04 4.40
C VAL A 221 11.72 21.93 4.24
N VAL A 222 10.52 21.35 4.35
CA VAL A 222 9.27 22.11 4.28
C VAL A 222 9.15 23.08 5.45
N VAL A 223 9.45 22.61 6.68
CA VAL A 223 9.40 23.47 7.87
C VAL A 223 10.50 24.53 7.87
N LEU A 224 11.70 24.21 7.36
CA LEU A 224 12.77 25.19 7.16
C LEU A 224 12.36 26.27 6.14
N GLY A 225 11.71 25.89 5.04
CA GLY A 225 11.21 26.84 4.04
C GLY A 225 10.19 27.81 4.63
N LEU A 226 9.26 27.29 5.44
CA LEU A 226 8.29 28.12 6.15
C LEU A 226 8.94 29.06 7.17
N ALA A 227 9.94 28.58 7.92
CA ALA A 227 10.67 29.41 8.88
C ALA A 227 11.38 30.59 8.19
N LYS A 228 12.08 30.33 7.08
CA LYS A 228 12.75 31.38 6.28
C LYS A 228 11.78 32.37 5.66
N GLN A 229 10.61 31.90 5.23
CA GLN A 229 9.56 32.78 4.70
C GLN A 229 9.03 33.72 5.77
N LEU A 230 8.75 33.20 6.97
CA LEU A 230 8.28 34.00 8.10
C LEU A 230 9.34 35.02 8.58
N GLU A 231 10.63 34.66 8.56
CA GLU A 231 11.74 35.59 8.79
C GLU A 231 11.78 36.70 7.73
N ALA A 232 11.62 36.36 6.44
CA ALA A 232 11.59 37.32 5.34
C ALA A 232 10.39 38.26 5.40
N GLU A 233 9.28 37.82 5.99
CA GLU A 233 8.10 38.64 6.32
C GLU A 233 8.32 39.52 7.56
N GLY A 234 9.53 39.54 8.14
CA GLY A 234 9.89 40.35 9.30
C GLY A 234 9.37 39.81 10.63
N LYS A 235 8.85 38.58 10.67
CA LYS A 235 8.39 37.95 11.91
C LYS A 235 9.56 37.35 12.67
N GLN A 236 9.52 37.45 14.00
CA GLN A 236 10.51 36.82 14.86
C GLN A 236 10.28 35.30 14.89
N VAL A 237 11.18 34.53 14.30
CA VAL A 237 11.08 33.06 14.21
C VAL A 237 12.33 32.45 14.86
N TRP A 238 12.12 31.48 15.74
CA TRP A 238 13.20 30.67 16.32
C TRP A 238 13.09 29.25 15.78
N SER A 239 13.84 28.95 14.71
CA SER A 239 13.79 27.65 14.05
C SER A 239 14.62 26.59 14.80
N LEU A 240 13.96 25.61 15.40
CA LEU A 240 14.61 24.45 16.03
C LEU A 240 14.72 23.24 15.07
N CYS A 241 14.43 23.45 13.79
CA CYS A 241 14.21 22.36 12.83
C CYS A 241 15.49 21.85 12.17
N VAL A 242 16.56 22.65 12.19
CA VAL A 242 17.84 22.36 11.53
C VAL A 242 18.95 22.58 12.54
N GLY A 243 19.79 21.56 12.74
CA GLY A 243 20.91 21.61 13.67
C GLY A 243 22.18 22.26 13.10
N GLU A 244 22.09 22.96 11.97
CA GLU A 244 23.21 23.69 11.37
C GLU A 244 23.58 24.88 12.27
N PRO A 245 24.86 25.05 12.64
CA PRO A 245 25.26 26.20 13.42
C PRO A 245 25.12 27.50 12.62
N ASP A 246 24.78 28.59 13.30
CA ASP A 246 24.60 29.95 12.78
C ASP A 246 25.94 30.71 12.63
N PHE A 247 27.06 30.04 12.90
CA PHE A 247 28.40 30.59 12.77
C PHE A 247 29.22 29.80 11.75
N ALA A 248 30.17 30.49 11.09
CA ALA A 248 31.09 29.86 10.17
C ALA A 248 32.12 28.98 10.92
N PRO A 249 32.63 27.90 10.29
CA PRO A 249 33.76 27.15 10.82
C PRO A 249 34.99 28.05 11.06
N SER A 250 35.82 27.70 12.03
CA SER A 250 37.05 28.46 12.32
C SER A 250 37.96 28.58 11.09
N GLU A 251 38.71 29.68 11.01
CA GLU A 251 39.60 29.97 9.87
C GLU A 251 40.62 28.84 9.62
N ARG A 252 41.10 28.19 10.69
CA ARG A 252 42.03 27.05 10.59
C ARG A 252 41.42 25.88 9.82
N VAL A 253 40.14 25.60 10.02
CA VAL A 253 39.41 24.53 9.33
C VAL A 253 39.21 24.91 7.85
N LEU A 254 38.80 26.14 7.58
CA LEU A 254 38.62 26.63 6.21
C LEU A 254 39.93 26.54 5.41
N LYS A 255 41.05 26.99 5.97
CA LYS A 255 42.39 26.87 5.36
C LYS A 255 42.81 25.43 5.12
N ALA A 256 42.56 24.53 6.07
CA ALA A 256 42.87 23.11 5.92
C ALA A 256 42.06 22.48 4.77
N GLY A 257 40.78 22.84 4.64
CA GLY A 257 39.92 22.42 3.53
C GLY A 257 40.44 22.91 2.17
N MET A 258 40.82 24.19 2.09
CA MET A 258 41.43 24.77 0.88
C MET A 258 42.71 24.03 0.48
N SER A 259 43.61 23.80 1.43
CA SER A 259 44.86 23.08 1.16
C SER A 259 44.62 21.62 0.73
N ALA A 260 43.64 20.94 1.32
CA ALA A 260 43.27 19.59 0.91
C ALA A 260 42.74 19.54 -0.54
N MET A 261 41.97 20.56 -0.94
CA MET A 261 41.51 20.72 -2.33
C MET A 261 42.66 20.97 -3.30
N GLU A 262 43.58 21.87 -2.96
CA GLU A 262 44.79 22.15 -3.75
C GLU A 262 45.69 20.90 -3.92
N GLN A 263 45.77 20.07 -2.88
CA GLN A 263 46.51 18.80 -2.91
C GLN A 263 45.76 17.66 -3.61
N GLY A 264 44.57 17.92 -4.17
CA GLY A 264 43.78 16.92 -4.91
C GLY A 264 43.13 15.85 -4.03
N LYS A 265 43.01 16.05 -2.71
CA LYS A 265 42.33 15.14 -1.76
C LYS A 265 40.80 15.24 -1.85
N VAL A 266 40.25 15.07 -3.07
CA VAL A 266 38.82 15.27 -3.40
C VAL A 266 38.11 13.99 -3.85
N LYS A 267 38.83 12.86 -3.88
CA LYS A 267 38.30 11.56 -4.32
C LYS A 267 37.72 10.77 -3.14
N TYR A 268 36.95 9.73 -3.45
CA TYR A 268 36.36 8.84 -2.44
C TYR A 268 37.43 8.22 -1.55
N THR A 269 37.16 8.24 -0.25
CA THR A 269 37.93 7.52 0.78
C THR A 269 37.29 6.16 1.04
N ASP A 270 37.93 5.35 1.88
CA ASP A 270 37.27 4.20 2.48
C ASP A 270 35.96 4.62 3.16
N VAL A 271 34.98 3.71 3.20
CA VAL A 271 33.66 3.93 3.82
C VAL A 271 33.78 4.33 5.28
N LYS A 272 34.82 3.87 5.98
CA LYS A 272 35.09 4.22 7.39
C LYS A 272 35.79 5.56 7.58
N GLY A 273 36.23 6.21 6.50
CA GLY A 273 37.12 7.38 6.52
C GLY A 273 38.59 7.01 6.32
N THR A 274 39.44 8.01 6.12
CA THR A 274 40.89 7.78 5.94
C THR A 274 41.53 7.22 7.20
N ALA A 275 42.51 6.32 7.03
CA ALA A 275 43.24 5.74 8.17
C ALA A 275 43.92 6.82 9.02
N GLU A 276 44.53 7.82 8.38
CA GLU A 276 45.16 8.97 9.04
C GLU A 276 44.18 9.70 9.97
N LEU A 277 42.98 10.01 9.49
CA LEU A 277 41.97 10.71 10.28
C LEU A 277 41.49 9.85 11.46
N ARG A 278 41.26 8.56 11.24
CA ARG A 278 40.84 7.65 12.32
C ARG A 278 41.89 7.54 13.42
N THR A 279 43.18 7.46 13.07
CA THR A 279 44.28 7.44 14.04
C THR A 279 44.35 8.75 14.84
N LEU A 280 44.22 9.91 14.18
CA LEU A 280 44.20 11.20 14.86
C LEU A 280 43.00 11.34 15.82
N ILE A 281 41.84 10.80 15.43
CA ILE A 281 40.66 10.75 16.31
C ILE A 281 40.94 9.88 17.53
N ALA A 282 41.51 8.67 17.38
CA ALA A 282 41.86 7.81 18.50
C ALA A 282 42.78 8.51 19.51
N GLN A 283 43.84 9.17 19.00
CA GLN A 283 44.80 9.91 19.82
C GLN A 283 44.16 11.09 20.55
N TYR A 284 43.29 11.84 19.87
CA TYR A 284 42.55 12.95 20.47
C TYR A 284 41.67 12.46 21.63
N LEU A 285 41.00 11.31 21.48
CA LEU A 285 40.13 10.76 22.52
C LEU A 285 40.89 10.24 23.72
N GLU A 286 42.04 9.61 23.50
CA GLU A 286 42.91 9.18 24.60
C GLU A 286 43.44 10.40 25.36
N THR A 287 43.90 11.42 24.63
CA THR A 287 44.52 12.62 25.23
C THR A 287 43.51 13.52 25.94
N CYS A 288 42.36 13.79 25.32
CA CYS A 288 41.38 14.76 25.84
C CYS A 288 40.30 14.13 26.72
N LYS A 289 40.03 12.84 26.55
CA LYS A 289 38.91 12.15 27.24
C LYS A 289 39.35 10.88 27.98
N GLY A 290 40.61 10.47 27.89
CA GLY A 290 41.10 9.24 28.53
C GLY A 290 40.54 7.95 27.93
N LEU A 291 39.95 8.01 26.72
CA LEU A 291 39.29 6.88 26.07
C LEU A 291 40.19 6.26 24.99
N LYS A 292 40.46 4.96 25.10
CA LYS A 292 41.25 4.21 24.11
C LYS A 292 40.35 3.46 23.15
N TYR A 293 40.56 3.65 21.85
CA TYR A 293 39.86 2.96 20.77
C TYR A 293 40.84 2.52 19.69
N ASP A 294 40.63 1.34 19.10
CA ASP A 294 41.36 0.89 17.92
C ASP A 294 40.89 1.68 16.68
N PRO A 295 41.77 2.46 16.02
CA PRO A 295 41.39 3.24 14.85
C PRO A 295 40.94 2.38 13.66
N LEU A 296 41.36 1.11 13.56
CA LEU A 296 41.01 0.21 12.46
C LEU A 296 39.62 -0.40 12.60
N THR A 297 39.21 -0.74 13.83
CA THR A 297 37.99 -1.50 14.10
C THR A 297 36.89 -0.72 14.80
N GLU A 298 37.23 0.31 15.60
CA GLU A 298 36.30 0.96 16.52
C GLU A 298 35.99 2.42 16.17
N ILE A 299 36.63 2.99 15.14
CA ILE A 299 36.38 4.37 14.70
C ILE A 299 35.78 4.39 13.29
N LEU A 300 34.68 5.12 13.17
CA LEU A 300 33.96 5.41 11.93
C LEU A 300 33.77 6.92 11.76
N VAL A 301 34.12 7.44 10.58
CA VAL A 301 33.84 8.83 10.20
C VAL A 301 32.63 8.89 9.28
N SER A 302 31.63 9.69 9.65
CA SER A 302 30.36 9.84 8.91
C SER A 302 30.13 11.27 8.46
N ASN A 303 29.31 11.47 7.42
CA ASN A 303 28.99 12.80 6.89
C ASN A 303 27.90 13.56 7.68
N GLY A 304 27.39 12.99 8.78
CA GLY A 304 26.46 13.68 9.65
C GLY A 304 25.70 12.74 10.60
N ALA A 305 25.08 13.33 11.63
CA ALA A 305 24.47 12.61 12.74
C ALA A 305 23.43 11.56 12.35
N LYS A 306 22.64 11.81 11.29
CA LYS A 306 21.62 10.86 10.83
C LYS A 306 22.25 9.54 10.37
N GLN A 307 23.33 9.63 9.58
CA GLN A 307 24.06 8.44 9.15
C GLN A 307 24.64 7.72 10.37
N THR A 308 25.26 8.47 11.29
CA THR A 308 25.91 7.90 12.47
C THR A 308 24.92 7.16 13.37
N VAL A 309 23.79 7.78 13.71
CA VAL A 309 22.73 7.18 14.55
C VAL A 309 22.11 5.97 13.87
N TYR A 310 21.85 6.03 12.57
CA TYR A 310 21.28 4.89 11.84
C TYR A 310 22.24 3.69 11.86
N GLN A 311 23.54 3.91 11.62
CA GLN A 311 24.54 2.85 11.69
C GLN A 311 24.73 2.31 13.11
N ALA A 312 24.62 3.18 14.13
CA ALA A 312 24.60 2.79 15.54
C ALA A 312 23.53 1.72 15.84
N LEU A 313 22.30 2.00 15.41
CA LEU A 313 21.13 1.23 15.78
C LEU A 313 21.07 -0.13 15.06
N LEU A 314 21.72 -0.24 13.90
CA LEU A 314 21.74 -1.48 13.12
C LEU A 314 22.86 -2.46 13.51
N ILE A 315 23.88 -2.01 14.25
CA ILE A 315 25.02 -2.85 14.62
C ILE A 315 24.82 -3.38 16.04
N ASN A 316 24.57 -4.69 16.16
CA ASN A 316 24.18 -5.35 17.41
C ASN A 316 25.35 -5.62 18.40
N ARG A 317 26.53 -5.00 18.23
CA ARG A 317 27.71 -5.20 19.10
C ARG A 317 28.67 -3.97 19.15
N PHE A 318 28.68 -3.30 20.32
CA PHE A 318 29.67 -2.32 20.87
C PHE A 318 29.88 -0.98 20.14
N THR A 319 30.69 -0.04 20.66
CA THR A 319 30.56 0.83 21.85
C THR A 319 31.24 2.15 21.45
N ALA A 320 30.55 3.26 21.69
CA ALA A 320 30.91 4.65 21.41
C ALA A 320 30.86 5.12 19.96
N ILE A 321 30.11 6.22 19.79
CA ILE A 321 29.94 6.97 18.55
C ILE A 321 30.32 8.39 18.86
N ILE A 322 31.26 8.95 18.10
CA ILE A 322 31.72 10.31 18.33
C ILE A 322 31.19 11.21 17.22
N TYR A 323 30.16 11.94 17.63
CA TYR A 323 29.70 13.17 17.03
C TYR A 323 30.82 14.22 17.10
N ASN A 324 31.26 14.72 15.95
CA ASN A 324 31.98 15.99 15.90
C ASN A 324 31.22 16.91 14.94
N LYS A 325 30.56 17.91 15.52
CA LYS A 325 30.01 19.07 14.82
C LYS A 325 31.19 20.00 14.60
N VAL A 326 31.62 20.15 13.35
CA VAL A 326 32.42 21.31 12.94
C VAL A 326 31.45 22.45 12.66
#